data_AF-A0A803TTY3-F1
#
_entry.id   AF-A0A803TTY3-F1
#
_cell.length_a   1.000
_cell.length_b   1.000
_cell.length_c   1.000
_cell.angle_alpha   90.00
_cell.angle_beta   90.00
_cell.angle_gamma   90.00
#
_symmetry.space_group_name_H-M   'P 1'
#
loop_
_entity.id
_entity.type
_entity.pdbx_description
1 polymer ?
#
loop_
_entity_poly.entity_id
_entity_poly.type
_entity_poly.pdbx_seq_one_letter_code
_entity_poly.pdbx_strand_id
1 'polypeptide(L)'
;MKMISFYGLDQDHDQEKVLVDNKCQCVKVTSKFVASKDDPDNEVLVRNIRIVVPLTARENISDPTSPVRTKFVYKLSKLCDNCHSSGNPENGQRVGESGLCNDPQEPCYTYDRNKCYTAPCLFNNAGKTETIETALTPESCYDD
;
A
#
# COMPACT_ATOMS: atom_id res chain seq x y z
N MET A 1 28.25 -1.91 40.59
CA MET A 1 26.90 -1.41 40.95
C MET A 1 26.55 -0.23 40.04
N LYS A 2 25.84 -0.47 38.93
CA LYS A 2 25.00 0.55 38.30
C LYS A 2 23.93 -0.14 37.44
N MET A 3 22.71 0.34 37.68
CA MET A 3 21.39 -0.19 37.34
C MET A 3 21.24 -0.85 35.97
N ILE A 4 20.72 -2.09 35.99
CA ILE A 4 19.96 -2.66 34.88
C ILE A 4 18.53 -2.15 35.07
N SER A 5 18.09 -1.27 34.17
CA SER A 5 16.70 -0.83 34.11
C SER A 5 15.93 -1.81 33.23
N PHE A 6 15.32 -2.82 33.85
CA PHE A 6 14.33 -3.68 33.19
C PHE A 6 13.05 -2.87 32.96
N TYR A 7 13.01 -2.07 31.90
CA TYR A 7 11.76 -1.69 31.26
C TYR A 7 11.59 -2.61 30.07
N GLY A 8 10.56 -3.46 30.10
CA GLY A 8 10.33 -4.54 29.13
C GLY A 8 10.21 -4.08 27.68
N LEU A 9 11.34 -3.97 26.99
CA LEU A 9 11.48 -3.75 25.55
C LEU A 9 11.99 -5.01 24.81
N ASP A 10 12.24 -6.11 25.52
CA ASP A 10 12.93 -7.29 24.98
C ASP A 10 12.05 -8.26 24.17
N GLN A 11 10.78 -7.92 23.86
CA GLN A 11 9.90 -8.82 23.10
C GLN A 11 9.65 -8.41 21.63
N ASP A 12 10.01 -7.19 21.23
CA ASP A 12 9.67 -6.66 19.89
C ASP A 12 10.87 -6.53 18.93
N HIS A 13 12.11 -6.63 19.39
CA HIS A 13 13.29 -6.47 18.52
C HIS A 13 13.45 -7.60 17.49
N ASP A 14 12.98 -8.81 17.83
CA ASP A 14 13.12 -10.00 16.97
C ASP A 14 11.97 -10.18 15.96
N GLN A 15 10.88 -9.42 16.08
CA GLN A 15 9.73 -9.58 15.20
C GLN A 15 9.82 -8.67 13.96
N GLU A 16 9.54 -9.25 12.79
CA GLU A 16 9.44 -8.47 11.56
C GLU A 16 8.20 -7.57 11.61
N LYS A 17 8.41 -6.26 11.56
CA LYS A 17 7.34 -5.26 11.56
C LYS A 17 6.98 -4.84 10.15
N VAL A 18 5.69 -4.81 9.82
CA VAL A 18 5.20 -4.22 8.57
C VAL A 18 5.14 -2.71 8.71
N LEU A 19 5.86 -2.00 7.85
CA LEU A 19 5.88 -0.53 7.81
C LEU A 19 4.92 0.01 6.74
N VAL A 20 4.84 -0.67 5.60
CA VAL A 20 3.97 -0.31 4.47
C VAL A 20 3.32 -1.57 3.94
N ASP A 21 2.01 -1.50 3.70
CA ASP A 21 1.24 -2.51 2.96
C ASP A 21 0.33 -1.80 1.94
N ASN A 22 0.94 -1.35 0.84
CA ASN A 22 0.25 -0.57 -0.18
C ASN A 22 -0.40 -1.51 -1.21
N LYS A 23 -1.74 -1.61 -1.17
CA LYS A 23 -2.52 -2.44 -2.10
C LYS A 23 -2.66 -1.87 -3.51
N CYS A 24 -2.59 -0.54 -3.63
CA CYS A 24 -2.75 0.20 -4.89
C CYS A 24 -1.56 -0.03 -5.85
N GLN A 25 -0.33 -0.01 -5.33
CA GLN A 25 0.91 -0.24 -6.07
C GLN A 25 1.54 -1.63 -5.80
N CYS A 26 0.89 -2.45 -4.98
CA CYS A 26 1.34 -3.78 -4.56
C CYS A 26 2.77 -3.79 -3.99
N VAL A 27 3.01 -2.91 -3.02
CA VAL A 27 4.30 -2.79 -2.32
C VAL A 27 4.14 -3.14 -0.86
N LYS A 28 5.01 -4.04 -0.36
CA LYS A 28 5.12 -4.35 1.06
C LYS A 28 6.53 -3.99 1.54
N VAL A 29 6.60 -3.17 2.59
CA VAL A 29 7.86 -2.83 3.27
C VAL A 29 7.80 -3.36 4.68
N THR A 30 8.81 -4.14 5.05
CA THR A 30 8.99 -4.64 6.41
C THR A 30 10.34 -4.23 6.97
N SER A 31 10.47 -4.25 8.29
CA SER A 31 11.73 -3.99 8.97
C SER A 31 11.96 -4.95 10.13
N LYS A 32 13.22 -5.32 10.35
CA LYS A 32 13.65 -6.17 11.47
C LYS A 32 15.09 -5.82 11.86
N PHE A 33 15.39 -5.84 13.16
CA PHE A 33 16.78 -5.81 13.62
C PHE A 33 17.41 -7.19 13.48
N VAL A 34 18.64 -7.23 12.98
CA VAL A 34 19.43 -8.46 12.87
C VAL A 34 20.83 -8.20 13.41
N ALA A 35 21.45 -9.19 14.04
CA ALA A 35 22.85 -9.10 14.43
C ALA A 35 23.73 -8.80 13.21
N SER A 36 24.68 -7.88 13.36
CA SER A 36 25.64 -7.57 12.31
C SER A 36 26.52 -8.80 12.04
N LYS A 37 26.82 -9.05 10.76
CA LYS A 37 27.74 -10.12 10.38
C LYS A 37 29.19 -9.82 10.78
N ASP A 38 29.53 -8.53 10.83
CA ASP A 38 30.89 -8.06 11.07
C ASP A 38 31.18 -7.83 12.56
N ASP A 39 30.12 -7.60 13.36
CA ASP A 39 30.22 -7.35 14.80
C ASP A 39 28.96 -7.86 15.53
N PRO A 40 29.02 -9.06 16.13
CA PRO A 40 27.88 -9.67 16.81
C PRO A 40 27.32 -8.86 17.99
N ASP A 41 28.09 -7.92 18.55
CA ASP A 41 27.64 -7.06 19.66
C ASP A 41 26.79 -5.87 19.18
N ASN A 42 26.66 -5.69 17.86
CA ASN A 42 25.89 -4.62 17.24
C ASN A 42 24.73 -5.14 16.38
N GLU A 43 23.60 -4.44 16.43
CA GLU A 43 22.42 -4.72 15.60
C GLU A 43 22.35 -3.80 14.37
N VAL A 44 21.84 -4.35 13.26
CA VAL A 44 21.57 -3.62 12.02
C VAL A 44 20.07 -3.65 11.74
N LEU A 45 19.48 -2.48 11.46
CA LEU A 45 18.10 -2.38 11.01
C LEU A 45 18.01 -2.74 9.52
N VAL A 46 17.46 -3.91 9.22
CA VAL A 46 17.18 -4.34 7.85
C VAL A 46 15.78 -3.88 7.45
N ARG A 47 15.66 -3.34 6.23
CA ARG A 47 14.37 -3.05 5.60
C ARG A 47 14.22 -3.90 4.35
N ASN A 48 13.19 -4.74 4.31
CA ASN A 48 12.86 -5.54 3.13
C ASN A 48 11.76 -4.83 2.34
N ILE A 49 11.97 -4.64 1.05
CA ILE A 49 11.00 -4.04 0.14
C ILE A 49 10.61 -5.08 -0.90
N ARG A 50 9.33 -5.46 -0.93
CA ARG A 50 8.74 -6.37 -1.91
C ARG A 50 7.82 -5.58 -2.83
N ILE A 51 8.07 -5.64 -4.13
CA ILE A 51 7.26 -5.02 -5.18
C ILE A 51 6.75 -6.12 -6.10
N VAL A 52 5.45 -6.11 -6.40
CA VAL A 52 4.86 -6.98 -7.42
C VAL A 52 4.47 -6.12 -8.62
N VAL A 53 5.05 -6.43 -9.78
CA VAL A 53 4.83 -5.67 -11.02
C VAL A 53 3.78 -6.38 -11.89
N PRO A 54 2.60 -5.79 -12.13
CA PRO A 54 1.57 -6.39 -12.96
C PRO A 54 1.83 -6.10 -14.44
N LEU A 55 2.42 -7.07 -15.15
CA LEU A 55 2.87 -6.90 -16.54
C LEU A 55 1.74 -6.68 -17.56
N THR A 56 0.49 -6.98 -17.19
CA THR A 56 -0.69 -6.84 -18.04
C THR A 56 -1.63 -5.72 -17.59
N ALA A 57 -1.29 -4.99 -16.51
CA ALA A 57 -2.12 -3.89 -16.03
C ALA A 57 -2.16 -2.73 -17.03
N ARG A 58 -3.29 -2.04 -17.05
CA ARG A 58 -3.45 -0.83 -17.87
C ARG A 58 -2.90 0.41 -17.19
N GLU A 59 -2.67 1.47 -17.95
CA GLU A 59 -2.27 2.76 -17.39
C GLU A 59 -3.35 3.33 -16.46
N ASN A 60 -4.62 3.28 -16.88
CA ASN A 60 -5.75 3.55 -16.03
C ASN A 60 -6.49 2.22 -15.76
N ILE A 61 -6.33 1.67 -14.56
CA ILE A 61 -6.92 0.36 -14.22
C ILE A 61 -8.45 0.39 -14.24
N SER A 62 -9.10 1.55 -14.14
CA SER A 62 -10.55 1.66 -14.25
C SER A 62 -11.03 1.80 -15.70
N ASP A 63 -10.13 2.02 -16.64
CA ASP A 63 -10.43 2.13 -18.07
C ASP A 63 -9.80 0.94 -18.83
N PRO A 64 -10.61 -0.06 -19.22
CA PRO A 64 -10.10 -1.24 -19.91
C PRO A 64 -9.55 -0.93 -21.33
N THR A 65 -9.84 0.26 -21.87
CA THR A 65 -9.36 0.70 -23.18
C THR A 65 -7.99 1.38 -23.10
N SER A 66 -7.55 1.76 -21.91
CA SER A 66 -6.25 2.39 -21.73
C SER A 66 -5.10 1.44 -22.09
N PRO A 67 -3.95 1.97 -22.58
CA PRO A 67 -2.84 1.13 -23.02
C PRO A 67 -2.24 0.34 -21.85
N VAL A 68 -1.48 -0.72 -22.18
CA VAL A 68 -0.75 -1.49 -21.18
C VAL A 68 0.35 -0.62 -20.58
N ARG A 69 0.44 -0.60 -19.25
CA ARG A 69 1.44 0.17 -18.51
C ARG A 69 2.82 -0.48 -18.67
N THR A 70 3.79 0.32 -19.09
CA THR A 70 5.19 -0.12 -19.27
C THR A 70 6.16 0.52 -18.27
N LYS A 71 5.72 1.55 -17.55
CA LYS A 71 6.53 2.29 -16.58
C LYS A 71 5.88 2.28 -15.19
N PHE A 72 6.66 1.88 -14.20
CA PHE A 72 6.26 1.79 -12.79
C PHE A 72 7.24 2.63 -11.96
N VAL A 73 6.71 3.58 -11.18
CA VAL A 73 7.51 4.52 -10.39
C VAL A 73 7.04 4.45 -8.94
N TYR A 74 7.93 4.02 -8.06
CA TYR A 74 7.64 3.86 -6.64
C TYR A 74 8.43 4.90 -5.85
N LYS A 75 7.72 5.81 -5.17
CA LYS A 75 8.34 6.82 -4.30
C LYS A 75 8.14 6.38 -2.86
N LEU A 76 9.23 6.06 -2.16
CA LEU A 76 9.14 5.59 -0.77
C LEU A 76 8.49 6.62 0.16
N SER A 77 8.72 7.91 -0.08
CA SER A 77 8.04 8.98 0.66
C SER A 77 6.52 8.88 0.55
N LYS A 78 5.98 8.64 -0.66
CA LYS A 78 4.55 8.47 -0.90
C LYS A 78 3.98 7.17 -0.35
N LEU A 79 4.76 6.10 -0.41
CA LEU A 79 4.36 4.81 0.15
C LEU A 79 4.23 4.82 1.67
N CYS A 80 5.01 5.67 2.35
CA CYS A 80 5.03 5.81 3.80
C CYS A 80 4.15 6.96 4.33
N ASP A 81 3.47 7.72 3.45
CA ASP A 81 2.57 8.80 3.87
C ASP A 81 1.39 8.20 4.66
N ASN A 82 1.18 8.68 5.89
CA ASN A 82 0.10 8.25 6.78
C ASN A 82 -0.95 9.35 6.86
N CYS A 83 -1.93 9.30 5.96
CA CYS A 83 -2.97 10.32 5.82
C CYS A 83 -4.25 10.04 6.61
N HIS A 84 -4.24 9.00 7.44
CA HIS A 84 -5.36 8.73 8.34
C HIS A 84 -5.32 9.75 9.50
N SER A 85 -6.31 10.64 9.54
CA SER A 85 -6.55 11.53 10.68
C SER A 85 -6.85 10.70 11.92
N SER A 86 -5.82 10.36 12.71
CA SER A 86 -6.06 9.89 14.06
C SER A 86 -6.51 11.09 14.90
N GLY A 87 -7.70 11.00 15.50
CA GLY A 87 -8.43 12.13 16.09
C GLY A 87 -7.63 13.05 17.03
N ASN A 88 -8.10 14.30 17.08
CA ASN A 88 -7.79 15.45 17.96
C ASN A 88 -6.43 15.47 18.70
N PRO A 89 -5.58 16.49 18.45
CA PRO A 89 -4.34 16.70 19.19
C PRO A 89 -4.63 17.40 20.52
N GLU A 90 -5.11 16.67 21.53
CA GLU A 90 -4.86 17.05 22.92
C GLU A 90 -3.58 16.35 23.38
N ASN A 91 -2.49 17.11 23.43
CA ASN A 91 -1.13 16.77 23.88
C ASN A 91 -0.19 16.11 22.88
N GLY A 92 0.70 16.93 22.31
CA GLY A 92 1.98 16.50 21.76
C GLY A 92 1.93 16.10 20.29
N GLN A 93 2.73 16.78 19.48
CA GLN A 93 2.93 16.45 18.08
C GLN A 93 3.41 14.99 17.94
N ARG A 94 2.63 14.17 17.23
CA ARG A 94 2.95 12.75 17.03
C ARG A 94 4.06 12.62 15.98
N VAL A 95 5.11 11.89 16.34
CA VAL A 95 6.15 11.46 15.39
C VAL A 95 5.48 10.58 14.34
N GLY A 96 5.41 11.03 13.08
CA GLY A 96 4.88 10.25 11.95
C GLY A 96 3.73 10.86 11.16
N GLU A 97 3.24 12.05 11.50
CA GLU A 97 2.25 12.76 10.66
C GLU A 97 2.94 13.39 9.44
N SER A 98 2.68 12.83 8.26
CA SER A 98 3.17 13.34 6.97
C SER A 98 2.29 14.52 6.51
N GLY A 99 2.85 15.73 6.42
CA GLY A 99 2.14 16.92 5.92
C GLY A 99 1.83 16.95 4.41
N LEU A 100 1.95 15.82 3.70
CA LEU A 100 1.93 15.73 2.22
C LEU A 100 0.70 15.03 1.65
N CYS A 101 -0.36 14.87 2.45
CA CYS A 101 -1.59 14.17 2.08
C CYS A 101 -2.44 14.85 1.00
N ASN A 102 -2.07 16.08 0.61
CA ASN A 102 -2.73 16.85 -0.45
C ASN A 102 -2.05 16.70 -1.82
N ASP A 103 -1.04 15.85 -1.96
CA ASP A 103 -0.41 15.55 -3.25
C ASP A 103 -1.38 14.72 -4.12
N PRO A 104 -1.50 14.97 -5.44
CA PRO A 104 -2.25 14.10 -6.34
C PRO A 104 -1.96 12.62 -6.05
N GLN A 105 -3.02 11.84 -5.87
CA GLN A 105 -2.89 10.42 -5.59
C GLN A 105 -2.06 9.75 -6.68
N GLU A 106 -0.99 9.06 -6.27
CA GLU A 106 -0.21 8.23 -7.17
C GLU A 106 -1.12 7.19 -7.83
N PRO A 107 -0.97 6.93 -9.14
CA PRO A 107 -1.85 6.01 -9.84
C PRO A 107 -1.70 4.59 -9.31
N CYS A 108 -2.83 3.87 -9.19
CA CYS A 108 -2.81 2.46 -8.86
C CYS A 108 -2.36 1.59 -10.02
N TYR A 109 -1.59 0.57 -9.69
CA TYR A 109 -1.04 -0.42 -10.63
C TYR A 109 -1.81 -1.74 -10.55
N THR A 110 -2.40 -2.03 -9.41
CA THR A 110 -3.16 -3.26 -9.14
C THR A 110 -4.54 -2.95 -8.61
N TYR A 111 -5.47 -3.86 -8.86
CA TYR A 111 -6.77 -3.86 -8.18
C TYR A 111 -6.62 -4.30 -6.73
N ASP A 112 -7.38 -3.68 -5.84
CA ASP A 112 -7.58 -4.18 -4.48
C ASP A 112 -8.61 -5.32 -4.50
N ARG A 113 -8.22 -6.50 -4.01
CA ARG A 113 -9.10 -7.69 -3.98
C ARG A 113 -10.39 -7.45 -3.18
N ASN A 114 -10.37 -6.51 -2.24
CA ASN A 114 -11.52 -6.24 -1.38
C ASN A 114 -12.40 -5.09 -1.89
N LYS A 115 -12.12 -4.55 -3.08
CA LYS A 115 -12.91 -3.47 -3.68
C LYS A 115 -13.51 -3.93 -5.00
N CYS A 116 -14.76 -3.56 -5.24
CA CYS A 116 -15.39 -3.73 -6.53
C CYS A 116 -14.91 -2.64 -7.49
N TYR A 117 -14.46 -3.05 -8.68
CA TYR A 117 -14.14 -2.14 -9.79
C TYR A 117 -15.09 -2.45 -10.94
N THR A 118 -15.68 -1.40 -11.50
CA THR A 118 -16.62 -1.48 -12.61
C THR A 118 -16.23 -0.52 -13.74
N ALA A 119 -16.74 -0.80 -14.94
CA ALA A 119 -16.64 0.09 -16.08
C ALA A 119 -17.95 0.11 -16.87
N PRO A 120 -18.38 1.28 -17.38
CA PRO A 120 -19.53 1.36 -18.27
C PRO A 120 -19.21 0.74 -19.63
N CYS A 121 -20.17 0.03 -20.21
CA CYS A 121 -20.10 -0.55 -21.54
C CYS A 121 -21.38 -0.26 -22.31
N LEU A 122 -21.25 0.03 -23.61
CA LEU A 122 -22.41 0.16 -24.50
C LEU A 122 -22.86 -1.22 -24.94
N PHE A 123 -24.09 -1.59 -24.60
CA PHE A 123 -24.72 -2.85 -24.97
C PHE A 123 -25.91 -2.58 -25.91
N ASN A 124 -25.97 -3.30 -27.02
CA ASN A 124 -27.07 -3.20 -27.97
C ASN A 124 -27.96 -4.43 -27.84
N ASN A 125 -29.23 -4.21 -27.51
CA ASN A 125 -30.24 -5.25 -27.46
C ASN A 125 -31.46 -4.83 -28.29
N ALA A 126 -31.82 -5.64 -29.28
CA ALA A 126 -32.96 -5.41 -30.18
C ALA A 126 -32.98 -4.00 -30.82
N GLY A 127 -31.80 -3.43 -31.12
CA GLY A 127 -31.67 -2.11 -31.74
C GLY A 127 -31.67 -0.93 -30.76
N LYS A 128 -31.88 -1.18 -29.46
CA LYS A 128 -31.72 -0.17 -28.40
C LYS A 128 -30.32 -0.28 -27.82
N THR A 129 -29.55 0.82 -27.87
CA THR A 129 -28.24 0.90 -27.22
C THR A 129 -28.43 1.47 -25.82
N GLU A 130 -27.94 0.75 -24.82
CA GLU A 130 -27.98 1.13 -23.42
C GLU A 130 -26.58 1.08 -22.82
N THR A 131 -26.30 1.95 -21.84
CA THR A 131 -25.07 1.86 -21.06
C THR A 131 -25.32 0.94 -19.88
N ILE A 132 -24.60 -0.17 -19.84
CA ILE A 132 -24.62 -1.12 -18.73
C ILE A 132 -23.32 -1.01 -17.93
N GLU A 133 -23.37 -1.37 -16.66
CA GLU A 133 -22.18 -1.45 -15.82
C GLU A 133 -21.64 -2.88 -15.84
N THR A 134 -20.33 -3.02 -16.03
CA THR A 134 -19.65 -4.32 -16.11
C THR A 134 -18.59 -4.42 -15.03
N ALA A 135 -18.50 -5.56 -14.35
CA ALA A 135 -17.52 -5.80 -13.31
C ALA A 135 -16.14 -6.11 -13.92
N LEU A 136 -15.13 -5.33 -13.53
CA LEU A 136 -13.72 -5.61 -13.84
C LEU A 136 -13.12 -6.63 -12.85
N THR A 137 -13.64 -6.68 -11.62
CA THR A 137 -13.24 -7.60 -10.56
C THR A 137 -14.46 -8.35 -10.00
N PRO A 138 -15.00 -9.36 -10.71
CA PRO A 138 -16.30 -9.95 -10.39
C PRO A 138 -16.38 -10.54 -8.97
N GLU A 139 -15.31 -11.16 -8.49
CA GLU A 139 -15.24 -11.79 -7.16
C GLU A 139 -15.47 -10.82 -5.99
N SER A 140 -15.28 -9.51 -6.19
CA SER A 140 -15.43 -8.47 -5.17
C SER A 140 -16.67 -7.59 -5.38
N CYS A 141 -17.52 -7.92 -6.36
CA CYS A 141 -18.68 -7.11 -6.77
C CYS A 141 -20.03 -7.78 -6.51
N TYR A 142 -20.06 -8.82 -5.66
CA TYR A 142 -21.32 -9.40 -5.21
C TYR A 142 -21.86 -8.59 -4.02
N ASP A 143 -23.17 -8.30 -4.05
CA ASP A 143 -23.87 -7.77 -2.89
C ASP A 143 -23.95 -8.85 -1.79
N ASP A 144 -23.88 -8.44 -0.53
CA ASP A 144 -24.03 -9.32 0.64
C ASP A 144 -25.47 -9.84 0.83
#